data_AF-A0A0S6WVD5-F1
#
_entry.id   AF-A0A0S6WVD5-F1
#
_cell.length_a   1.000
_cell.length_b   1.000
_cell.length_c   1.000
_cell.angle_alpha   90.00
_cell.angle_beta   90.00
_cell.angle_gamma   90.00
#
_symmetry.space_group_name_H-M   'P 1'
#
loop_
_entity.id
_entity.type
_entity.pdbx_description
1 polymer ?
#
loop_
_entity_poly.entity_id
_entity_poly.type
_entity_poly.pdbx_seq_one_letter_code
_entity_poly.pdbx_strand_id
1 'polypeptide(L)'
;MGALADALRAAGKPIKDKVEHSASGRVHQTAFRADMVERPLRRADGAPVTRTVPGSFFEFITRDTLPGSEALDLGFDSGNATGIFAMTRTT
;
A
#
# COMPACT_ATOMS: atom_id res chain seq x y z
N MET A 1 -1.47 14.23 3.70
CA MET A 1 -1.99 12.99 3.08
C MET A 1 -3.27 13.20 2.24
N GLY A 2 -4.38 13.71 2.80
CA GLY A 2 -5.68 13.79 2.08
C GLY A 2 -5.61 14.46 0.70
N ALA A 3 -5.03 15.66 0.61
CA ALA A 3 -4.88 16.38 -0.66
C ALA A 3 -4.11 15.59 -1.75
N LEU A 4 -3.08 14.82 -1.37
CA LEU A 4 -2.35 13.96 -2.30
C LEU A 4 -3.25 12.82 -2.80
N ALA A 5 -3.97 12.16 -1.89
CA ALA A 5 -4.87 11.07 -2.26
C ALA A 5 -5.97 11.55 -3.22
N ASP A 6 -6.55 12.73 -2.97
CA ASP A 6 -7.59 13.31 -3.82
C ASP A 6 -7.05 13.69 -5.20
N ALA A 7 -5.86 14.30 -5.27
CA ALA A 7 -5.20 14.60 -6.54
C ALA A 7 -4.93 13.32 -7.36
N LEU A 8 -4.46 12.26 -6.72
CA LEU A 8 -4.19 10.97 -7.37
C LEU A 8 -5.48 10.30 -7.86
N ARG A 9 -6.58 10.36 -7.09
CA ARG A 9 -7.90 9.87 -7.53
C ARG A 9 -8.43 10.68 -8.71
N ALA A 10 -8.35 12.00 -8.65
CA ALA A 10 -8.78 12.89 -9.73
C ALA A 10 -7.99 12.65 -11.02
N ALA A 11 -6.71 12.28 -10.90
CA ALA A 11 -5.85 11.87 -12.02
C ALA A 11 -6.09 10.42 -12.49
N GLY A 12 -7.08 9.71 -11.95
CA GLY A 12 -7.40 8.32 -12.32
C GLY A 12 -6.34 7.30 -11.91
N LYS A 13 -5.47 7.62 -10.95
CA LYS A 13 -4.46 6.68 -10.46
C LYS A 13 -5.09 5.61 -9.57
N PRO A 14 -4.60 4.36 -9.60
CA PRO A 14 -5.20 3.23 -8.89
C PRO A 14 -4.81 3.23 -7.41
N ILE A 15 -5.12 4.30 -6.68
CA ILE A 15 -4.84 4.43 -5.25
C ILE A 15 -5.91 3.72 -4.40
N LYS A 16 -5.61 3.37 -3.16
CA LYS A 16 -6.62 2.93 -2.18
C LYS A 16 -7.78 3.92 -2.06
N ASP A 17 -8.97 3.35 -1.88
CA ASP A 17 -10.19 4.13 -1.67
C ASP A 17 -10.12 4.95 -0.38
N LYS A 18 -9.48 4.41 0.67
CA LYS A 18 -9.34 5.07 1.98
C LYS A 18 -7.87 5.34 2.32
N VAL A 19 -7.64 6.48 2.96
CA VAL A 19 -6.40 6.73 3.70
C VAL A 19 -6.53 6.02 5.04
N GLU A 20 -5.46 5.33 5.45
CA GLU A 20 -5.38 4.62 6.71
C GLU A 20 -4.70 5.50 7.76
N HIS A 21 -5.16 5.40 8.99
CA HIS A 21 -4.74 6.22 10.12
C HIS A 21 -4.38 5.29 11.27
N SER A 22 -3.18 5.44 11.83
CA SER A 22 -2.77 4.65 12.99
C SER A 22 -3.71 4.89 14.18
N ALA A 23 -3.72 3.98 15.14
CA ALA A 23 -4.45 4.14 16.40
C ALA A 23 -4.04 5.43 17.15
N SER A 24 -2.78 5.86 16.99
CA SER A 24 -2.30 7.12 17.54
C SER A 24 -2.80 8.36 16.81
N GLY A 25 -3.32 8.21 15.59
CA GLY A 25 -3.76 9.28 14.71
C GLY A 25 -2.62 10.09 14.08
N ARG A 26 -1.35 9.74 14.31
CA ARG A 26 -0.17 10.49 13.86
C ARG A 26 0.53 9.91 12.63
N VAL A 27 0.17 8.69 12.23
CA VAL A 27 0.73 8.05 11.04
C VAL A 27 -0.40 7.80 10.06
N HIS A 28 -0.25 8.38 8.87
CA HIS A 28 -1.25 8.34 7.81
C HIS A 28 -0.65 7.73 6.56
N GLN A 29 -1.33 6.77 5.96
CA GLN A 29 -0.78 6.06 4.82
C GLN A 29 -1.83 5.75 3.75
N THR A 30 -1.35 5.59 2.53
CA THR A 30 -2.12 5.11 1.39
C THR A 30 -1.14 4.53 0.37
N ALA A 31 -1.64 3.82 -0.65
CA ALA A 31 -0.79 3.16 -1.63
C ALA A 31 -1.50 3.04 -2.98
N PHE A 32 -0.72 2.90 -4.05
CA PHE A 32 -1.24 2.38 -5.32
C PHE A 32 -1.52 0.88 -5.22
N ARG A 33 -2.43 0.37 -6.06
CA ARG A 33 -2.60 -1.06 -6.34
C ARG A 33 -1.30 -1.57 -6.93
N ALA A 34 -0.94 -2.81 -6.56
CA ALA A 34 0.26 -3.42 -7.08
C ALA A 34 0.13 -3.58 -8.60
N ASP A 35 1.20 -3.26 -9.32
CA ASP A 35 1.25 -3.52 -10.74
C ASP A 35 1.26 -5.03 -10.98
N MET A 36 0.47 -5.49 -11.95
CA MET A 36 0.43 -6.89 -12.32
C MET A 36 1.63 -7.23 -13.19
N VAL A 37 2.31 -8.33 -12.87
CA VAL A 37 3.54 -8.74 -13.55
C VAL A 37 3.46 -10.21 -13.95
N GLU A 38 4.09 -10.54 -15.07
CA GLU A 38 4.22 -11.92 -15.50
C GLU A 38 5.36 -12.61 -14.76
N ARG A 39 5.10 -13.82 -14.25
CA ARG A 39 6.09 -14.67 -13.60
C ARG A 39 6.07 -16.06 -14.21
N PRO A 40 7.24 -16.61 -14.60
CA PRO A 40 7.35 -18.00 -14.98
C PRO A 40 7.22 -18.87 -13.73
N LEU A 41 6.35 -19.86 -13.80
CA LEU A 41 6.11 -20.88 -12.79
C LEU A 41 6.22 -22.26 -13.44
N ARG A 42 6.16 -23.30 -12.62
CA ARG A 42 6.06 -24.69 -13.08
C ARG A 42 4.74 -25.30 -12.67
N ARG A 43 4.11 -26.05 -13.57
CA ARG A 43 2.97 -26.91 -13.26
C ARG A 43 3.44 -28.13 -12.47
N ALA A 44 2.48 -28.91 -11.95
CA ALA A 44 2.78 -30.11 -11.17
C ALA A 44 3.57 -31.17 -11.97
N ASP A 45 3.42 -31.20 -13.29
CA ASP A 45 4.16 -32.06 -14.22
C ASP A 45 5.55 -31.50 -14.60
N GLY A 46 5.95 -30.36 -14.04
CA GLY A 46 7.22 -29.69 -14.33
C GLY A 46 7.21 -28.80 -15.58
N ALA A 47 6.11 -28.75 -16.35
CA ALA A 47 6.02 -27.92 -17.54
C ALA A 47 6.02 -26.41 -17.17
N PRO A 48 6.70 -25.56 -17.95
CA PRO A 48 6.72 -24.12 -17.71
C PRO A 48 5.34 -23.51 -17.97
N VAL A 49 4.96 -22.54 -17.16
CA VAL A 49 3.74 -21.78 -17.33
C VAL A 49 3.93 -20.34 -16.86
N THR A 50 3.48 -19.37 -17.64
CA THR A 50 3.45 -17.97 -17.21
C THR A 50 2.14 -17.67 -16.49
N ARG A 51 2.24 -16.93 -15.38
CA ARG A 51 1.08 -16.39 -14.66
C ARG A 51 1.24 -14.91 -14.41
N THR A 52 0.16 -14.17 -14.61
CA THR A 52 0.05 -12.77 -14.21
C THR A 52 -0.29 -12.73 -12.72
N VAL A 53 0.60 -12.16 -11.93
CA VAL A 53 0.46 -12.09 -10.46
C VAL A 53 0.71 -10.66 -9.99
N PRO A 54 0.19 -10.27 -8.81
CA PRO A 54 0.49 -8.97 -8.23
C PRO A 54 1.99 -8.83 -7.96
N GLY A 55 2.56 -7.71 -8.39
CA GLY A 55 3.95 -7.36 -8.16
C GLY A 55 4.11 -6.45 -6.94
N SER A 56 4.93 -5.41 -7.10
CA SER A 56 5.13 -4.39 -6.08
C SER A 56 4.08 -3.28 -6.18
N PHE A 57 3.92 -2.54 -5.09
CA PHE A 57 3.16 -1.30 -5.05
C PHE A 57 4.03 -0.16 -4.50
N PHE A 58 3.57 1.07 -4.71
CA PHE A 58 4.19 2.26 -4.13
C PHE A 58 3.30 2.81 -3.00
N GLU A 59 3.92 3.07 -1.85
CA GLU A 59 3.25 3.57 -0.64
C GLU A 59 3.63 5.03 -0.38
N PHE A 60 2.65 5.79 0.13
CA PHE A 60 2.84 7.14 0.65
C PHE A 60 2.54 7.17 2.14
N ILE A 61 3.36 7.88 2.91
CA ILE A 61 3.22 8.03 4.35
C ILE A 61 3.42 9.49 4.79
N THR A 62 2.58 9.95 5.72
CA THR A 62 2.76 11.21 6.46
C THR A 62 2.86 10.85 7.94
N ARG A 63 3.81 11.48 8.63
CA ARG A 63 4.06 11.27 10.07
C ARG A 63 4.00 12.62 10.77
N ASP A 64 3.19 12.69 11.81
CA ASP A 64 3.16 13.82 12.71
C ASP A 64 4.24 13.66 13.78
N THR A 65 4.52 14.75 14.51
CA THR A 65 5.49 14.73 15.61
C THR A 65 4.92 14.11 16.88
N LEU A 66 5.82 13.64 17.75
CA LEU A 66 5.46 13.15 19.07
C LEU A 66 5.03 14.33 19.97
N PRO A 67 4.09 14.12 20.92
CA PRO A 67 3.67 15.17 21.84
C PRO A 67 4.85 15.74 22.63
N GLY A 68 5.01 17.07 22.60
CA GLY A 68 6.11 17.76 23.29
C GLY A 68 7.49 17.57 22.65
N SER A 69 7.55 17.08 21.41
CA SER A 69 8.78 16.87 20.66
C SER A 69 8.63 17.31 19.20
N GLU A 70 9.75 17.65 18.56
CA GLU A 70 9.83 17.82 17.10
C GLU A 70 10.15 16.50 16.38
N ALA A 71 10.41 15.43 17.13
CA ALA A 71 10.67 14.11 16.55
C ALA A 71 9.39 13.52 15.93
N LEU A 72 9.52 12.92 14.75
CA LEU A 72 8.42 12.24 14.06
C LEU A 72 8.02 10.95 14.79
N ASP A 73 6.73 10.59 14.74
CA ASP A 73 6.27 9.27 15.14
C ASP A 73 6.75 8.23 14.11
N LEU A 74 7.78 7.46 14.49
CA LEU A 74 8.37 6.40 13.65
C LEU A 74 7.67 5.05 13.81
N GLY A 75 6.57 4.99 14.58
CA GLY A 75 5.80 3.77 14.78
C GLY A 75 5.27 3.19 13.47
N PHE A 76 5.11 1.87 13.47
CA PHE A 76 4.43 1.15 12.41
C PHE A 76 3.26 0.39 13.02
N ASP A 77 2.04 0.79 12.66
CA ASP A 77 0.83 0.19 13.20
C ASP A 77 0.44 -1.02 12.35
N SER A 78 0.36 -2.18 12.99
CA SER A 78 0.05 -3.46 12.34
C SER A 78 -1.39 -3.53 11.80
N GLY A 79 -2.34 -2.81 12.40
CA GLY A 79 -3.71 -2.71 11.88
C GLY A 79 -3.75 -2.00 10.53
N ASN A 80 -2.93 -0.96 10.42
CA ASN A 80 -2.66 -0.21 9.20
C ASN A 80 -1.92 -1.06 8.15
N ALA A 81 -0.91 -1.83 8.56
CA ALA A 81 -0.18 -2.75 7.68
C ALA A 81 -1.08 -3.82 7.03
N THR A 82 -2.08 -4.30 7.79
CA THR A 82 -2.97 -5.38 7.32
C THR A 82 -3.83 -4.93 6.14
N GLY A 83 -4.30 -3.68 6.16
CA GLY A 83 -5.06 -3.12 5.04
C GLY A 83 -4.20 -2.93 3.79
N ILE A 84 -2.88 -2.77 3.91
CA ILE A 84 -1.94 -2.65 2.77
C ILE A 84 -1.69 -3.99 2.08
N PHE A 85 -1.76 -5.13 2.78
CA PHE A 85 -1.69 -6.45 2.13
C PHE A 85 -2.85 -6.69 1.16
N ALA A 86 -3.92 -5.89 1.23
CA ALA A 86 -4.97 -5.91 0.23
C ALA A 86 -4.53 -5.46 -1.17
N MET A 87 -3.43 -4.72 -1.29
CA MET A 87 -2.98 -4.13 -2.55
C MET A 87 -2.39 -5.16 -3.52
N THR A 88 -2.11 -6.37 -3.02
CA THR A 88 -1.69 -7.55 -3.77
C THR A 88 -2.77 -8.63 -3.83
N ARG A 89 -4.03 -8.32 -3.49
CA ARG A 89 -5.12 -9.28 -3.71
C ARG A 89 -5.49 -9.33 -5.19
N THR A 90 -5.29 -10.48 -5.82
CA THR A 90 -6.07 -10.90 -6.99
C THR A 90 -7.51 -11.16 -6.54
N THR A 91 -8.49 -10.63 -7.28
CA THR A 91 -9.95 -10.70 -7.05
C THR A 91 -10.43 -11.91 -6.25
#